data_AF-A0A838GHW6-F1
#
_entry.id   AF-A0A838GHW6-F1
#
_cell.length_a   1.000
_cell.length_b   1.000
_cell.length_c   1.000
_cell.angle_alpha   90.00
_cell.angle_beta   90.00
_cell.angle_gamma   90.00
#
_symmetry.space_group_name_H-M   'P 1'
#
loop_
_entity.id
_entity.type
_entity.pdbx_description
1 polymer ?
#
loop_
_entity_poly.entity_id
_entity_poly.type
_entity_poly.pdbx_seq_one_letter_code
_entity_poly.pdbx_strand_id
1 'polypeptide(L)'
;MATNPTRSIRQFTDDSPLETDVQAVLERLAAISPTPAVPILTVTLDWRPEGTHPGSAPPDDGEPELKRSQRRNAPQPETDTVRRPARVVLDQELKRLVDAYGPRGDIFESVSADVERIGRYLDQELDPSAHGVVIVTCSAQGMFEAVPLALPVATTIKLGALPALSELARVEDDYPTYAVLLADQHDATLSFVTHATTHERVELQSTDYPRRQQQGGWSQRRFQARAEERVEAFARDIAEETRKAL
;
A
#
# COMPACT_ATOMS: atom_id res chain seq x y z
N MET A 1 -5.80 45.59 -0.38
CA MET A 1 -4.78 44.74 0.24
C MET A 1 -5.35 43.34 0.24
N ALA A 2 -4.92 42.48 -0.68
CA ALA A 2 -5.47 41.13 -0.80
C ALA A 2 -5.12 40.36 0.47
N THR A 3 -6.13 40.02 1.26
CA THR A 3 -5.96 39.11 2.39
C THR A 3 -5.52 37.78 1.81
N ASN A 4 -4.37 37.25 2.24
CA ASN A 4 -3.93 35.91 1.85
C ASN A 4 -5.09 34.93 2.10
N PRO A 5 -5.65 34.29 1.05
CA PRO A 5 -6.81 33.43 1.20
C PRO A 5 -6.43 32.11 1.90
N THR A 6 -5.15 31.76 1.93
CA THR A 6 -4.64 30.52 2.52
C THR A 6 -4.23 30.74 3.98
N ARG A 7 -4.90 30.01 4.87
CA ARG A 7 -4.70 30.07 6.33
C ARG A 7 -3.54 29.19 6.79
N SER A 8 -3.42 28.00 6.22
CA SER A 8 -2.34 27.06 6.56
C SER A 8 -2.11 26.06 5.44
N ILE A 9 -0.85 25.66 5.30
CA ILE A 9 -0.41 24.53 4.49
C ILE A 9 0.20 23.52 5.47
N ARG A 10 -0.22 22.26 5.40
CA ARG A 10 0.36 21.17 6.19
C ARG A 10 0.79 20.05 5.25
N GLN A 11 1.95 19.49 5.52
CA GLN A 11 2.46 18.31 4.83
C GLN A 11 2.47 17.15 5.81
N PHE A 12 1.97 16.01 5.37
CA PHE A 12 2.00 14.76 6.11
C PHE A 12 2.69 13.71 5.25
N THR A 13 3.57 12.95 5.87
CA THR A 13 4.12 11.70 5.33
C THR A 13 3.44 10.58 6.09
N ASP A 14 2.73 9.70 5.40
CA ASP A 14 2.11 8.52 6.01
C ASP A 14 3.13 7.36 5.90
N ASP A 15 3.82 7.06 7.01
CA ASP A 15 4.73 5.90 7.09
C ASP A 15 3.87 4.61 7.08
N SER A 16 3.68 4.01 5.91
CA SER A 16 3.01 2.71 5.79
C SER A 16 4.00 1.57 5.94
N PRO A 17 3.71 0.50 6.70
CA PRO A 17 4.55 -0.70 6.74
C PRO A 17 4.64 -1.42 5.38
N LEU A 18 3.79 -1.04 4.42
CA LEU A 18 3.77 -1.54 3.04
C LEU A 18 4.43 -0.56 2.05
N GLU A 19 5.02 0.53 2.54
CA GLU A 19 5.79 1.45 1.71
C GLU A 19 7.05 0.74 1.19
N THR A 20 6.95 0.25 -0.04
CA THR A 20 8.06 -0.42 -0.73
C THR A 20 8.32 0.24 -2.07
N ASP A 21 9.55 0.72 -2.24
CA ASP A 21 10.08 1.18 -3.53
C ASP A 21 10.34 -0.05 -4.42
N VAL A 22 9.30 -0.45 -5.16
CA VAL A 22 9.33 -1.62 -6.04
C VAL A 22 10.39 -1.45 -7.13
N GLN A 23 10.56 -0.25 -7.68
CA GLN A 23 11.59 0.04 -8.68
C GLN A 23 13.00 -0.22 -8.12
N ALA A 24 13.34 0.32 -6.95
CA ALA A 24 14.65 0.09 -6.34
C ALA A 24 14.89 -1.39 -5.99
N VAL A 25 13.84 -2.11 -5.59
CA VAL A 25 13.90 -3.56 -5.37
C VAL A 25 14.15 -4.30 -6.68
N LEU A 26 13.44 -3.95 -7.75
CA LEU A 26 13.62 -4.53 -9.09
C LEU A 26 15.05 -4.35 -9.58
N GLU A 27 15.60 -3.14 -9.48
CA GLU A 27 16.97 -2.83 -9.89
C GLU A 27 17.99 -3.66 -9.09
N ARG A 28 17.81 -3.77 -7.77
CA ARG A 28 18.65 -4.60 -6.89
C ARG A 28 18.59 -6.06 -7.27
N LEU A 29 17.39 -6.63 -7.45
CA LEU A 29 17.22 -8.04 -7.77
C LEU A 29 17.68 -8.38 -9.20
N ALA A 30 17.52 -7.46 -10.15
CA ALA A 30 18.00 -7.62 -11.52
C ALA A 30 19.54 -7.63 -11.61
N ALA A 31 20.23 -7.01 -10.64
CA ALA A 31 21.69 -7.02 -10.56
C ALA A 31 22.27 -8.34 -10.01
N ILE A 32 21.44 -9.28 -9.55
CA ILE A 32 21.90 -10.57 -9.03
C ILE A 32 22.56 -11.38 -10.14
N SER A 33 23.77 -11.88 -9.87
CA SER A 33 24.49 -12.74 -10.80
C SER A 33 23.87 -14.14 -10.87
N PRO A 34 23.67 -14.70 -12.08
CA PRO A 34 23.06 -16.01 -12.23
C PRO A 34 23.94 -17.08 -11.60
N THR A 35 23.35 -17.93 -10.78
CA THR A 35 24.06 -19.06 -10.15
C THR A 35 23.51 -20.39 -10.66
N PRO A 36 24.31 -21.15 -11.43
CA PRO A 36 23.84 -22.42 -12.00
C PRO A 36 23.87 -23.59 -11.01
N ALA A 37 24.60 -23.45 -9.89
CA ALA A 37 24.79 -24.53 -8.92
C ALA A 37 23.63 -24.67 -7.93
N VAL A 38 23.05 -23.56 -7.49
CA VAL A 38 21.90 -23.54 -6.57
C VAL A 38 20.87 -22.55 -7.10
N PRO A 39 19.63 -22.99 -7.36
CA PRO A 39 18.61 -22.12 -7.89
C PRO A 39 18.07 -21.13 -6.85
N ILE A 40 17.62 -19.98 -7.34
CA ILE A 40 16.89 -18.97 -6.59
C ILE A 40 15.41 -19.32 -6.62
N LEU A 41 14.78 -19.36 -5.46
CA LEU A 41 13.35 -19.56 -5.29
C LEU A 41 12.66 -18.19 -5.26
N THR A 42 11.71 -17.98 -6.17
CA THR A 42 10.81 -16.82 -6.18
C THR A 42 9.38 -17.28 -5.93
N VAL A 43 8.76 -16.73 -4.90
CA VAL A 43 7.38 -17.01 -4.51
C VAL A 43 6.59 -15.71 -4.56
N THR A 44 5.47 -15.72 -5.26
CA THR A 44 4.48 -14.64 -5.22
C THR A 44 3.20 -15.18 -4.64
N LEU A 45 2.52 -14.40 -3.81
CA LEU A 45 1.33 -14.85 -3.07
C LEU A 45 0.27 -13.78 -3.05
N ASP A 46 -0.95 -14.19 -3.40
CA ASP A 46 -2.16 -13.46 -3.03
C ASP A 46 -2.42 -13.69 -1.53
N TRP A 47 -2.12 -12.70 -0.70
CA TRP A 47 -2.15 -12.81 0.76
C TRP A 47 -3.48 -12.35 1.38
N ARG A 48 -4.46 -12.08 0.52
CA ARG A 48 -5.78 -11.63 0.92
C ARG A 48 -6.53 -12.66 1.80
N PRO A 49 -7.26 -12.19 2.83
CA PRO A 49 -8.21 -13.00 3.56
C PRO A 49 -9.26 -13.63 2.65
N GLU A 50 -9.72 -14.83 2.97
CA GLU A 50 -10.90 -15.41 2.33
C GLU A 50 -12.10 -14.45 2.41
N GLY A 51 -12.79 -14.25 1.29
CA GLY A 51 -13.94 -13.36 1.21
C GLY A 51 -13.64 -11.89 0.90
N THR A 52 -12.37 -11.47 0.82
CA THR A 52 -12.05 -10.11 0.34
C THR A 52 -12.25 -10.00 -1.17
N HIS A 53 -12.85 -8.90 -1.62
CA HIS A 53 -13.14 -8.61 -3.02
C HIS A 53 -12.50 -7.26 -3.38
N PRO A 54 -12.10 -7.04 -4.65
CA PRO A 54 -11.63 -5.72 -5.10
C PRO A 54 -12.71 -4.66 -4.82
N GLY A 55 -12.35 -3.59 -4.11
CA GLY A 55 -13.27 -2.50 -3.75
C GLY A 55 -13.98 -2.66 -2.40
N SER A 56 -13.78 -3.76 -1.69
CA SER A 56 -14.08 -3.80 -0.25
C SER A 56 -13.01 -3.00 0.48
N ALA A 57 -13.39 -1.96 1.21
CA ALA A 57 -12.51 -1.43 2.25
C ALA A 57 -12.09 -2.61 3.15
N PRO A 58 -10.90 -2.57 3.79
CA PRO A 58 -10.65 -3.41 4.95
C PRO A 58 -11.90 -3.32 5.84
N PRO A 59 -12.37 -4.42 6.46
CA PRO A 59 -13.41 -4.29 7.45
C PRO A 59 -12.98 -3.17 8.38
N ASP A 60 -13.80 -2.12 8.47
CA ASP A 60 -13.55 -1.04 9.39
C ASP A 60 -13.40 -1.72 10.75
N ASP A 61 -12.18 -1.75 11.31
CA ASP A 61 -11.95 -2.14 12.70
C ASP A 61 -12.64 -1.17 13.66
N GLY A 62 -13.49 -0.26 13.14
CA GLY A 62 -14.78 0.09 13.72
C GLY A 62 -15.53 -1.12 14.26
N GLU A 63 -15.01 -1.67 15.37
CA GLU A 63 -15.83 -2.18 16.44
C GLU A 63 -16.98 -1.18 16.58
N PRO A 64 -18.24 -1.56 16.28
CA PRO A 64 -19.35 -0.65 16.43
C PRO A 64 -19.28 -0.12 17.85
N GLU A 65 -19.18 1.21 18.08
CA GLU A 65 -18.97 1.79 19.41
C GLU A 65 -19.91 1.14 20.42
N LEU A 66 -19.41 0.12 21.12
CA LEU A 66 -20.25 -0.71 21.97
C LEU A 66 -20.70 0.20 23.11
N LYS A 67 -22.02 0.33 23.29
CA LYS A 67 -22.56 1.05 24.45
C LYS A 67 -21.93 0.46 25.71
N ARG A 68 -21.63 1.28 26.73
CA ARG A 68 -20.96 0.84 27.98
C ARG A 68 -21.53 -0.45 28.60
N SER A 69 -22.81 -0.72 28.40
CA SER A 69 -23.51 -1.93 28.86
C SER A 69 -23.23 -3.18 28.01
N GLN A 70 -22.87 -3.04 26.74
CA GLN A 70 -22.58 -4.12 25.80
C GLN A 70 -21.12 -4.59 25.88
N ARG A 71 -20.18 -3.72 26.32
CA ARG A 71 -18.77 -4.10 26.57
C ARG A 71 -18.60 -5.20 27.63
N ARG A 72 -19.55 -5.35 28.55
CA ARG A 72 -19.42 -6.29 29.68
C ARG A 72 -19.74 -7.74 29.28
N ASN A 73 -20.47 -7.93 28.17
CA ASN A 73 -20.89 -9.23 27.63
C ASN A 73 -20.50 -9.42 26.16
N ALA A 74 -19.67 -8.54 25.59
CA ALA A 74 -19.16 -8.72 24.24
C ALA A 74 -18.35 -10.02 24.23
N PRO A 75 -18.61 -10.95 23.29
CA PRO A 75 -17.66 -12.02 23.03
C PRO A 75 -16.30 -11.36 22.85
N GLN A 76 -15.28 -11.82 23.58
CA GLN A 76 -13.91 -11.52 23.14
C GLN A 76 -13.85 -11.93 21.68
N PRO A 77 -13.29 -11.11 20.77
CA PRO A 77 -13.07 -11.56 19.41
C PRO A 77 -12.26 -12.85 19.54
N GLU A 78 -12.94 -13.97 19.31
CA GLU A 78 -12.27 -15.23 19.07
C GLU A 78 -11.31 -14.89 17.94
N THR A 79 -10.05 -15.27 18.08
CA THR A 79 -9.05 -15.03 17.06
C THR A 79 -9.43 -15.93 15.90
N ASP A 80 -10.43 -15.51 15.13
CA ASP A 80 -10.94 -16.23 13.98
C ASP A 80 -9.77 -16.22 13.04
N THR A 81 -9.06 -17.35 12.97
CA THR A 81 -7.81 -17.46 12.24
C THR A 81 -8.13 -17.10 10.80
N VAL A 82 -7.76 -15.87 10.41
CA VAL A 82 -8.10 -15.32 9.11
C VAL A 82 -7.57 -16.29 8.06
N ARG A 83 -8.48 -17.04 7.43
CA ARG A 83 -8.10 -18.09 6.51
C ARG A 83 -7.56 -17.44 5.25
N ARG A 84 -6.32 -17.78 4.90
CA ARG A 84 -5.66 -17.35 3.66
C ARG A 84 -5.55 -18.55 2.72
N PRO A 85 -6.42 -18.67 1.69
CA PRO A 85 -6.45 -19.85 0.83
C PRO A 85 -5.10 -20.15 0.14
N ALA A 86 -4.39 -19.09 -0.26
CA ALA A 86 -3.08 -19.21 -0.91
C ALA A 86 -2.02 -19.88 -0.02
N ARG A 87 -2.11 -19.75 1.30
CA ARG A 87 -1.15 -20.36 2.25
C ARG A 87 -1.17 -21.88 2.18
N VAL A 88 -2.36 -22.48 2.18
CA VAL A 88 -2.51 -23.94 2.14
C VAL A 88 -1.98 -24.51 0.81
N VAL A 89 -2.29 -23.82 -0.30
CA VAL A 89 -1.80 -24.22 -1.64
C VAL A 89 -0.28 -24.09 -1.71
N LEU A 90 0.27 -22.98 -1.23
CA LEU A 90 1.71 -22.74 -1.17
C LEU A 90 2.43 -23.85 -0.42
N ASP A 91 1.98 -24.19 0.79
CA ASP A 91 2.66 -25.19 1.62
C ASP A 91 2.69 -26.57 0.93
N GLN A 92 1.61 -26.93 0.21
CA GLN A 92 1.56 -28.16 -0.58
C GLN A 92 2.52 -28.13 -1.77
N GLU A 93 2.58 -27.03 -2.51
CA GLU A 93 3.45 -26.91 -3.68
C GLU A 93 4.93 -26.80 -3.29
N LEU A 94 5.26 -26.05 -2.23
CA LEU A 94 6.63 -25.98 -1.69
C LEU A 94 7.10 -27.35 -1.19
N LYS A 95 6.22 -28.11 -0.53
CA LYS A 95 6.54 -29.49 -0.13
C LYS A 95 6.83 -30.37 -1.33
N ARG A 96 5.99 -30.32 -2.38
CA ARG A 96 6.22 -31.07 -3.62
C ARG A 96 7.52 -30.66 -4.31
N LEU A 97 7.85 -29.38 -4.29
CA LEU A 97 9.11 -28.85 -4.84
C LEU A 97 10.32 -29.47 -4.11
N VAL A 98 10.32 -29.48 -2.78
CA VAL A 98 11.38 -30.09 -1.97
C VAL A 98 11.50 -31.59 -2.23
N ASP A 99 10.36 -32.29 -2.24
CA ASP A 99 10.32 -33.75 -2.48
C ASP A 99 10.90 -34.13 -3.85
N ALA A 100 10.78 -33.26 -4.86
CA ALA A 100 11.27 -33.50 -6.23
C ALA A 100 12.81 -33.57 -6.33
N TYR A 101 13.55 -32.93 -5.41
CA TYR A 101 15.02 -32.94 -5.41
C TYR A 101 15.63 -34.08 -4.58
N GLY A 102 14.80 -34.83 -3.84
CA GLY A 102 15.23 -35.95 -3.00
C GLY A 102 16.01 -35.49 -1.75
N PRO A 103 16.19 -36.36 -0.73
CA PRO A 103 16.53 -35.91 0.63
C PRO A 103 18.00 -35.50 0.87
N ARG A 104 18.80 -35.26 -0.18
CA ARG A 104 20.25 -35.00 -0.07
C ARG A 104 20.76 -34.09 -1.18
N GLY A 105 21.82 -33.34 -0.86
CA GLY A 105 22.56 -32.50 -1.81
C GLY A 105 22.28 -31.02 -1.61
N ASP A 106 23.19 -30.17 -2.10
CA ASP A 106 23.21 -28.73 -1.85
C ASP A 106 21.91 -28.03 -2.25
N ILE A 107 21.29 -28.47 -3.36
CA ILE A 107 20.00 -27.93 -3.83
C ILE A 107 18.88 -28.27 -2.85
N PHE A 108 18.79 -29.52 -2.39
CA PHE A 108 17.78 -29.92 -1.42
C PHE A 108 17.93 -29.18 -0.09
N GLU A 109 19.16 -29.04 0.40
CA GLU A 109 19.45 -28.32 1.65
C GLU A 109 19.08 -26.84 1.53
N SER A 110 19.46 -26.16 0.45
CA SER A 110 19.11 -24.76 0.23
C SER A 110 17.61 -24.56 0.10
N VAL A 111 16.93 -25.34 -0.75
CA VAL A 111 15.48 -25.18 -0.99
C VAL A 111 14.68 -25.51 0.27
N SER A 112 15.11 -26.52 1.05
CA SER A 112 14.45 -26.83 2.34
C SER A 112 14.58 -25.67 3.33
N ALA A 113 15.78 -25.09 3.46
CA ALA A 113 16.00 -23.92 4.30
C ALA A 113 15.21 -22.68 3.82
N ASP A 114 15.10 -22.50 2.51
CA ASP A 114 14.31 -21.44 1.88
C ASP A 114 12.82 -21.58 2.23
N VAL A 115 12.26 -22.79 2.13
CA VAL A 115 10.86 -23.08 2.49
C VAL A 115 10.60 -22.80 3.97
N GLU A 116 11.49 -23.23 4.87
CA GLU A 116 11.35 -22.94 6.30
C GLU A 116 11.42 -21.44 6.60
N ARG A 117 12.34 -20.71 5.94
CA ARG A 117 12.49 -19.27 6.10
C ARG A 117 11.27 -18.50 5.60
N ILE A 118 10.71 -18.90 4.45
CA ILE A 118 9.45 -18.36 3.91
C ILE A 118 8.31 -18.59 4.90
N GLY A 119 8.18 -19.82 5.42
CA GLY A 119 7.15 -20.15 6.39
C GLY A 119 7.20 -19.25 7.63
N ARG A 120 8.39 -19.07 8.20
CA ARG A 120 8.61 -18.18 9.35
C ARG A 120 8.23 -16.73 9.05
N TYR A 121 8.65 -16.21 7.90
CA TYR A 121 8.34 -14.84 7.50
C TYR A 121 6.83 -14.60 7.43
N LEU A 122 6.11 -15.50 6.74
CA LEU A 122 4.66 -15.39 6.55
C LEU A 122 3.88 -15.46 7.88
N ASP A 123 4.38 -16.21 8.85
CA ASP A 123 3.68 -16.41 10.12
C ASP A 123 4.04 -15.35 11.18
N GLN A 124 5.24 -14.75 11.11
CA GLN A 124 5.80 -13.94 12.22
C GLN A 124 6.18 -12.51 11.84
N GLU A 125 6.50 -12.26 10.58
CA GLU A 125 7.10 -10.98 10.14
C GLU A 125 6.18 -10.20 9.19
N LEU A 126 5.37 -10.90 8.37
CA LEU A 126 4.51 -10.26 7.38
C LEU A 126 3.34 -9.51 8.03
N ASP A 127 3.23 -8.21 7.71
CA ASP A 127 2.12 -7.38 8.17
C ASP A 127 0.76 -7.97 7.75
N PRO A 128 -0.21 -8.11 8.69
CA PRO A 128 -1.53 -8.64 8.39
C PRO A 128 -2.31 -7.86 7.32
N SER A 129 -2.03 -6.57 7.15
CA SER A 129 -2.67 -5.69 6.16
C SER A 129 -2.17 -5.89 4.73
N ALA A 130 -1.08 -6.64 4.52
CA ALA A 130 -0.59 -6.95 3.18
C ALA A 130 -1.63 -7.74 2.37
N HIS A 131 -1.89 -7.30 1.14
CA HIS A 131 -2.74 -8.01 0.20
C HIS A 131 -1.96 -8.96 -0.71
N GLY A 132 -0.67 -8.70 -0.88
CA GLY A 132 0.23 -9.55 -1.64
C GLY A 132 1.63 -9.54 -1.06
N VAL A 133 2.42 -10.52 -1.45
CA VAL A 133 3.86 -10.54 -1.13
C VAL A 133 4.64 -11.21 -2.25
N VAL A 134 5.81 -10.65 -2.56
CA VAL A 134 6.83 -11.29 -3.39
C VAL A 134 8.03 -11.61 -2.53
N ILE A 135 8.48 -12.86 -2.56
CA ILE A 135 9.63 -13.34 -1.80
C ILE A 135 10.65 -13.93 -2.78
N VAL A 136 11.89 -13.47 -2.67
CA VAL A 136 13.04 -14.00 -3.42
C VAL A 136 14.06 -14.50 -2.40
N THR A 137 14.39 -15.78 -2.47
CA THR A 137 15.27 -16.41 -1.49
C THR A 137 16.24 -17.39 -2.14
N CYS A 138 17.43 -17.45 -1.57
CA CYS A 138 18.44 -18.46 -1.86
C CYS A 138 19.34 -18.62 -0.64
N SER A 139 19.07 -19.64 0.16
CA SER A 139 19.77 -19.89 1.43
C SER A 139 21.26 -20.18 1.22
N ALA A 140 21.63 -20.86 0.14
CA ALA A 140 23.04 -21.07 -0.22
C ALA A 140 23.82 -19.76 -0.49
N GLN A 141 23.13 -18.68 -0.85
CA GLN A 141 23.70 -17.36 -1.06
C GLN A 141 23.48 -16.42 0.15
N GLY A 142 22.81 -16.88 1.20
CA GLY A 142 22.41 -16.05 2.34
C GLY A 142 21.41 -14.94 1.96
N MET A 143 20.66 -15.12 0.88
CA MET A 143 19.74 -14.11 0.35
C MET A 143 18.31 -14.41 0.79
N PHE A 144 17.63 -13.42 1.36
CA PHE A 144 16.20 -13.42 1.62
C PHE A 144 15.65 -12.00 1.47
N GLU A 145 14.89 -11.77 0.41
CA GLU A 145 14.25 -10.49 0.10
C GLU A 145 12.74 -10.70 0.09
N ALA A 146 12.01 -9.94 0.89
CA ALA A 146 10.55 -10.00 0.95
C ALA A 146 9.97 -8.60 0.72
N VAL A 147 9.01 -8.53 -0.18
CA VAL A 147 8.38 -7.31 -0.68
C VAL A 147 6.88 -7.42 -0.36
N PRO A 148 6.43 -6.92 0.80
CA PRO A 148 5.01 -6.86 1.12
C PRO A 148 4.34 -5.80 0.24
N LEU A 149 3.11 -6.07 -0.22
CA LEU A 149 2.39 -5.21 -1.15
C LEU A 149 0.97 -4.94 -0.64
N ALA A 150 0.51 -3.70 -0.79
CA ALA A 150 -0.90 -3.32 -0.61
C ALA A 150 -1.80 -3.81 -1.77
N LEU A 151 -1.19 -4.40 -2.80
CA LEU A 151 -1.85 -4.92 -3.99
C LEU A 151 -1.81 -6.45 -3.99
N PRO A 152 -2.88 -7.13 -4.41
CA PRO A 152 -2.85 -8.57 -4.62
C PRO A 152 -2.01 -8.92 -5.86
N VAL A 153 -1.19 -9.96 -5.75
CA VAL A 153 -0.40 -10.52 -6.85
C VAL A 153 -0.81 -11.97 -7.10
N ALA A 154 -0.58 -12.48 -8.31
CA ALA A 154 -0.91 -13.87 -8.61
C ALA A 154 -0.03 -14.82 -7.78
N THR A 155 -0.61 -15.91 -7.27
CA THR A 155 0.16 -16.93 -6.55
C THR A 155 1.00 -17.75 -7.52
N THR A 156 2.32 -17.64 -7.46
CA THR A 156 3.26 -18.38 -8.31
C THR A 156 4.49 -18.84 -7.54
N ILE A 157 5.07 -19.95 -7.95
CA ILE A 157 6.31 -20.50 -7.40
C ILE A 157 7.23 -20.79 -8.58
N LYS A 158 8.41 -20.17 -8.59
CA LYS A 158 9.39 -20.30 -9.67
C LYS A 158 10.75 -20.58 -9.07
N LEU A 159 11.46 -21.53 -9.67
CA LEU A 159 12.81 -21.92 -9.27
C LEU A 159 13.71 -21.79 -10.49
N GLY A 160 14.81 -21.06 -10.40
CA GLY A 160 15.67 -20.80 -11.56
C GLY A 160 17.01 -20.19 -11.21
N ALA A 161 17.89 -20.05 -12.21
CA ALA A 161 19.21 -19.43 -12.02
C ALA A 161 19.16 -17.91 -11.76
N LEU A 162 18.01 -17.28 -12.06
CA LEU A 162 17.72 -15.86 -11.85
C LEU A 162 16.37 -15.72 -11.14
N PRO A 163 16.17 -14.64 -10.36
CA PRO A 163 14.89 -14.36 -9.73
C PRO A 163 13.81 -14.09 -10.78
N ALA A 164 12.58 -14.53 -10.52
CA ALA A 164 11.47 -14.29 -11.43
C ALA A 164 10.81 -12.92 -11.17
N LEU A 165 11.26 -11.89 -11.88
CA LEU A 165 10.85 -10.51 -11.63
C LEU A 165 9.56 -10.07 -12.33
N SER A 166 8.90 -10.96 -13.07
CA SER A 166 7.74 -10.60 -13.91
C SER A 166 6.59 -9.99 -13.13
N GLU A 167 6.31 -10.48 -11.91
CA GLU A 167 5.22 -9.96 -11.10
C GLU A 167 5.54 -8.58 -10.52
N LEU A 168 6.78 -8.35 -10.07
CA LEU A 168 7.20 -7.03 -9.59
C LEU A 168 7.21 -6.00 -10.72
N ALA A 169 7.71 -6.38 -11.90
CA ALA A 169 7.68 -5.51 -13.08
C ALA A 169 6.24 -5.14 -13.47
N ARG A 170 5.31 -6.10 -13.38
CA ARG A 170 3.89 -5.85 -13.62
C ARG A 170 3.29 -4.90 -12.58
N VAL A 171 3.64 -5.04 -11.30
CA VAL A 171 3.15 -4.13 -10.25
C VAL A 171 3.58 -2.70 -10.55
N GLU A 172 4.85 -2.50 -10.93
CA GLU A 172 5.38 -1.19 -11.31
C GLU A 172 4.69 -0.62 -12.57
N ASP A 173 4.48 -1.45 -13.60
CA ASP A 173 3.86 -1.03 -14.87
C ASP A 173 2.35 -0.74 -14.74
N ASP A 174 1.61 -1.59 -14.02
CA ASP A 174 0.14 -1.52 -13.93
C ASP A 174 -0.34 -0.49 -12.89
N TYR A 175 0.50 -0.13 -11.91
CA TYR A 175 0.16 0.76 -10.80
C TYR A 175 1.13 1.94 -10.67
N PRO A 176 1.27 2.78 -11.71
CA PRO A 176 2.16 3.93 -11.66
C PRO A 176 1.73 4.91 -10.56
N THR A 177 2.70 5.62 -10.00
CA THR A 177 2.44 6.69 -9.03
C THR A 177 1.51 7.75 -9.64
N TYR A 178 0.44 8.10 -8.94
CA TYR A 178 -0.47 9.16 -9.33
C TYR A 178 -0.80 10.08 -8.15
N ALA A 179 -1.22 11.31 -8.46
CA ALA A 179 -1.67 12.27 -7.46
C ALA A 179 -3.18 12.51 -7.58
N VAL A 180 -3.86 12.60 -6.43
CA VAL A 180 -5.28 12.94 -6.33
C VAL A 180 -5.40 14.28 -5.61
N LEU A 181 -5.94 15.29 -6.30
CA LEU A 181 -6.27 16.58 -5.72
C LEU A 181 -7.78 16.65 -5.44
N LEU A 182 -8.17 16.61 -4.17
CA LEU A 182 -9.52 16.93 -3.72
C LEU A 182 -9.55 18.37 -3.26
N ALA A 183 -10.25 19.25 -3.97
CA ALA A 183 -10.34 20.66 -3.63
C ALA A 183 -11.80 21.13 -3.60
N ASP A 184 -12.13 21.93 -2.59
CA ASP A 184 -13.35 22.71 -2.53
C ASP A 184 -13.04 24.20 -2.29
N GLN A 185 -14.06 24.98 -1.93
CA GLN A 185 -13.96 26.41 -1.69
C GLN A 185 -13.31 26.78 -0.34
N HIS A 186 -12.96 25.81 0.51
CA HIS A 186 -12.40 25.96 1.85
C HIS A 186 -11.13 25.16 2.04
N ASP A 187 -11.09 23.93 1.57
CA ASP A 187 -10.03 22.98 1.84
C ASP A 187 -9.56 22.38 0.51
N ALA A 188 -8.27 22.09 0.42
CA ALA A 188 -7.71 21.29 -0.65
C ALA A 188 -6.72 20.28 -0.07
N THR A 189 -6.80 19.04 -0.55
CA THR A 189 -5.97 17.92 -0.14
C THR A 189 -5.39 17.30 -1.40
N LEU A 190 -4.08 17.44 -1.58
CA LEU A 190 -3.31 16.72 -2.59
C LEU A 190 -2.74 15.46 -1.93
N SER A 191 -3.02 14.28 -2.49
CA SER A 191 -2.49 13.00 -1.99
C SER A 191 -1.72 12.28 -3.10
N PHE A 192 -0.50 11.84 -2.83
CA PHE A 192 0.27 10.98 -3.72
C PHE A 192 0.02 9.52 -3.37
N VAL A 193 -0.34 8.73 -4.38
CA VAL A 193 -0.64 7.31 -4.25
C VAL A 193 0.33 6.53 -5.12
N THR A 194 1.11 5.65 -4.49
CA THR A 194 2.02 4.72 -5.16
C THR A 194 1.69 3.31 -4.69
N HIS A 195 1.55 2.37 -5.63
CA HIS A 195 1.24 0.97 -5.34
C HIS A 195 0.08 0.76 -4.34
N ALA A 196 -0.99 1.55 -4.50
CA ALA A 196 -2.18 1.58 -3.64
C ALA A 196 -1.95 1.98 -2.17
N THR A 197 -0.82 2.61 -1.87
CA THR A 197 -0.51 3.22 -0.57
C THR A 197 -0.45 4.73 -0.73
N THR A 198 -0.92 5.49 0.27
CA THR A 198 -0.80 6.96 0.25
C THR A 198 0.51 7.35 0.92
N HIS A 199 1.36 8.12 0.23
CA HIS A 199 2.71 8.46 0.68
C HIS A 199 2.78 9.85 1.29
N GLU A 200 2.24 10.84 0.58
CA GLU A 200 2.31 12.23 0.98
C GLU A 200 0.97 12.91 0.82
N ARG A 201 0.62 13.73 1.80
CA ARG A 201 -0.61 14.53 1.80
C ARG A 201 -0.28 15.99 2.06
N VAL A 202 -0.67 16.87 1.14
CA VAL A 202 -0.60 18.32 1.31
C VAL A 202 -2.01 18.85 1.53
N GLU A 203 -2.27 19.43 2.70
CA GLU A 203 -3.53 20.05 3.05
C GLU A 203 -3.40 21.58 3.05
N LEU A 204 -4.27 22.24 2.30
CA LEU A 204 -4.45 23.68 2.30
C LEU A 204 -5.81 24.00 2.90
N GLN A 205 -5.83 24.94 3.84
CA GLN A 205 -7.08 25.46 4.42
C GLN A 205 -7.21 26.95 4.13
N SER A 206 -8.41 27.36 3.73
CA SER A 206 -8.76 28.74 3.46
C SER A 206 -9.06 29.52 4.74
N THR A 207 -8.93 30.84 4.66
CA THR A 207 -9.25 31.75 5.77
C THR A 207 -10.71 32.18 5.65
N ASP A 208 -11.53 31.83 6.65
CA ASP A 208 -12.96 32.14 6.84
C ASP A 208 -13.76 32.58 5.60
N TYR A 209 -14.68 31.72 5.19
CA TYR A 209 -15.57 31.98 4.07
C TYR A 209 -16.69 32.98 4.41
N PRO A 210 -16.91 34.01 3.57
CA PRO A 210 -18.09 34.86 3.72
C PRO A 210 -19.33 34.07 3.30
N ARG A 211 -20.12 33.61 4.28
CA ARG A 211 -21.43 32.98 4.03
C ARG A 211 -22.24 33.83 3.06
N ARG A 212 -22.82 33.18 2.03
CA ARG A 212 -23.78 33.79 1.11
C ARG A 212 -25.03 34.20 1.91
N GLN A 213 -25.06 35.42 2.41
CA GLN A 213 -26.24 35.98 3.07
C GLN A 213 -27.15 36.65 2.03
N GLN A 214 -28.41 36.21 1.97
CA GLN A 214 -29.48 36.97 1.32
C GLN A 214 -29.95 38.10 2.25
N GLN A 215 -29.09 39.09 2.50
CA GLN A 215 -29.56 40.38 3.00
C GLN A 215 -29.64 41.31 1.79
N GLY A 216 -30.87 41.57 1.34
CA GLY A 216 -31.12 42.45 0.20
C GLY A 216 -30.55 43.85 0.43
N GLY A 217 -30.05 44.48 -0.64
CA GLY A 217 -29.53 45.84 -0.59
C GLY A 217 -28.49 46.15 -1.67
N TRP A 218 -28.22 47.44 -1.89
CA TRP A 218 -27.27 47.94 -2.90
C TRP A 218 -25.82 47.46 -2.71
N SER A 219 -25.47 46.95 -1.52
CA SER A 219 -24.16 46.39 -1.21
C SER A 219 -24.01 44.90 -1.56
N GLN A 220 -25.10 44.19 -1.90
CA GLN A 220 -25.11 42.74 -2.12
C GLN A 220 -24.20 42.30 -3.28
N ARG A 221 -24.19 43.04 -4.40
CA ARG A 221 -23.27 42.79 -5.53
C ARG A 221 -21.81 42.86 -5.12
N ARG A 222 -21.44 43.79 -4.23
CA ARG A 222 -20.05 43.96 -3.76
C ARG A 222 -19.61 42.80 -2.87
N PHE A 223 -20.51 42.26 -2.05
CA PHE A 223 -20.20 41.08 -1.22
C PHE A 223 -20.07 39.81 -2.05
N GLN A 224 -20.92 39.63 -3.06
CA GLN A 224 -20.83 38.49 -3.99
C GLN A 224 -19.52 38.52 -4.80
N ALA A 225 -19.17 39.66 -5.38
CA ALA A 225 -17.93 39.81 -6.14
C ALA A 225 -16.68 39.51 -5.28
N ARG A 226 -16.66 39.95 -4.01
CA ARG A 226 -15.53 39.63 -3.10
C ARG A 226 -15.45 38.16 -2.71
N ALA A 227 -16.59 37.48 -2.62
CA ALA A 227 -16.60 36.04 -2.36
C ALA A 227 -16.05 35.28 -3.57
N GLU A 228 -16.45 35.67 -4.78
CA GLU A 228 -15.94 35.10 -6.04
C GLU A 228 -14.43 35.34 -6.21
N GLU A 229 -13.95 36.58 -6.02
CA GLU A 229 -12.52 36.92 -6.07
C GLU A 229 -11.69 36.08 -5.08
N ARG A 230 -12.24 35.76 -3.91
CA ARG A 230 -11.53 34.95 -2.91
C ARG A 230 -11.48 33.47 -3.30
N VAL A 231 -12.54 32.93 -3.87
CA VAL A 231 -12.54 31.55 -4.41
C VAL A 231 -11.53 31.44 -5.54
N GLU A 232 -11.48 32.42 -6.44
CA GLU A 232 -10.51 32.45 -7.53
C GLU A 232 -9.06 32.54 -7.02
N ALA A 233 -8.82 33.37 -6.00
CA ALA A 233 -7.50 33.46 -5.39
C ALA A 233 -7.07 32.14 -4.71
N PHE A 234 -7.99 31.47 -3.99
CA PHE A 234 -7.68 30.17 -3.37
C PHE A 234 -7.42 29.08 -4.42
N ALA A 235 -8.20 29.04 -5.50
CA ALA A 235 -7.96 28.12 -6.63
C ALA A 235 -6.57 28.33 -7.26
N ARG A 236 -6.10 29.57 -7.34
CA ARG A 236 -4.75 29.89 -7.83
C ARG A 236 -3.66 29.40 -6.88
N ASP A 237 -3.83 29.59 -5.58
CA ASP A 237 -2.91 29.10 -4.56
C ASP A 237 -2.81 27.56 -4.61
N ILE A 238 -3.96 26.87 -4.71
CA ILE A 238 -4.00 25.40 -4.86
C ILE A 238 -3.20 24.96 -6.10
N ALA A 239 -3.40 25.61 -7.25
CA ALA A 239 -2.69 25.27 -8.48
C ALA A 239 -1.18 25.53 -8.39
N GLU A 240 -0.77 26.54 -7.63
CA GLU A 240 0.65 26.85 -7.43
C GLU A 240 1.32 25.87 -6.48
N GLU A 241 0.69 25.54 -5.36
CA GLU A 241 1.20 24.53 -4.41
C GLU A 241 1.20 23.13 -5.03
N THR A 242 0.17 22.77 -5.81
CA THR A 242 0.16 21.49 -6.56
C THR A 242 1.35 21.41 -7.52
N ARG A 243 1.71 22.50 -8.21
CA ARG A 243 2.86 22.52 -9.12
C ARG A 243 4.20 22.42 -8.39
N LYS A 244 4.29 22.87 -7.14
CA LYS A 244 5.51 22.76 -6.33
C LYS A 244 5.71 21.34 -5.77
N ALA A 245 4.61 20.62 -5.57
CA ALA A 245 4.64 19.27 -5.02
C ALA A 245 4.87 18.17 -6.09
N LEU A 246 4.55 18.45 -7.36
CA LEU A 246 4.89 17.60 -8.51
C LEU A 246 6.36 17.79 -8.94
#